data_AF-A0A392P8T5-F1
#
_entry.id   AF-A0A392P8T5-F1
#
_cell.length_a   1.000
_cell.length_b   1.000
_cell.length_c   1.000
_cell.angle_alpha   90.00
_cell.angle_beta   90.00
_cell.angle_gamma   90.00
#
_symmetry.space_group_name_H-M   'P 1'
#
loop_
_entity.id
_entity.type
_entity.pdbx_description
1 polymer ?
#
loop_
_entity_poly.entity_id
_entity_poly.type
_entity_poly.pdbx_seq_one_letter_code
_entity_poly.pdbx_strand_id
1 'polypeptide(L)'
;MIVVATNFLQVPVKTPKAEVISKDLVRRGFRGVGPTVIYSFMQVVGLTNDHLISCFRFQECVAAAEGKEENSIKDDGQQKACDSVMESDLSIAIDNLSLSSE
;
A
#
# COMPACT_ATOMS: atom_id res chain seq x y z
N MET A 1 -8.13 -6.28 7.78
CA MET A 1 -9.47 -6.85 7.52
C MET A 1 -9.31 -8.36 7.59
N ILE A 2 -10.12 -9.04 8.40
CA ILE A 2 -10.07 -10.51 8.53
C ILE A 2 -11.20 -11.07 7.67
N VAL A 3 -10.88 -11.96 6.74
CA VAL A 3 -11.91 -12.75 6.04
C VAL A 3 -11.97 -14.10 6.73
N VAL A 4 -13.09 -14.40 7.39
CA VAL A 4 -13.29 -15.70 8.02
C VAL A 4 -13.68 -16.70 6.93
N ALA A 5 -12.73 -17.53 6.50
CA ALA A 5 -12.93 -18.54 5.47
C ALA A 5 -12.80 -19.96 6.04
N THR A 6 -13.74 -20.83 5.70
CA THR A 6 -13.69 -22.27 6.06
C THR A 6 -13.09 -23.14 4.97
N ASN A 7 -13.02 -22.62 3.74
CA ASN A 7 -12.35 -23.25 2.60
C ASN A 7 -11.87 -22.19 1.59
N PHE A 8 -11.05 -22.61 0.62
CA PHE A 8 -10.42 -21.70 -0.34
C PHE A 8 -11.38 -20.99 -1.29
N LEU A 9 -12.57 -21.54 -1.57
CA LEU A 9 -13.54 -20.92 -2.48
C LEU A 9 -14.17 -19.65 -1.90
N GLN A 10 -14.12 -19.49 -0.58
CA GLN A 10 -14.61 -18.30 0.11
C GLN A 10 -13.59 -17.16 0.12
N VAL A 11 -12.32 -17.45 -0.15
CA VAL A 11 -11.29 -16.40 -0.25
C VAL A 11 -11.44 -15.73 -1.62
N PRO A 12 -11.73 -14.41 -1.67
CA PRO A 12 -11.95 -13.73 -2.93
C PRO A 12 -10.65 -13.63 -3.72
N VAL A 13 -10.74 -13.51 -5.05
CA VAL A 13 -9.54 -13.29 -5.91
C VAL A 13 -9.07 -11.84 -5.86
N LYS A 14 -9.99 -10.90 -5.54
CA LYS A 14 -9.73 -9.47 -5.37
C LYS A 14 -10.79 -8.86 -4.47
N THR A 15 -10.49 -7.72 -3.87
CA THR A 15 -11.43 -6.96 -3.03
C THR A 15 -11.66 -5.55 -3.57
N PRO A 16 -12.80 -4.91 -3.24
CA PRO A 16 -13.03 -3.50 -3.60
C PRO A 16 -11.90 -2.57 -3.12
N LYS A 17 -11.31 -2.85 -1.95
CA LYS A 17 -10.17 -2.10 -1.42
C LYS A 17 -8.94 -2.23 -2.33
N ALA A 18 -8.63 -3.45 -2.79
CA ALA A 18 -7.53 -3.69 -3.73
C ALA A 18 -7.78 -3.01 -5.09
N GLU A 19 -9.02 -2.89 -5.55
CA GLU A 19 -9.36 -2.14 -6.78
C GLU A 19 -9.07 -0.65 -6.64
N VAL A 20 -9.43 -0.04 -5.49
CA VAL A 20 -9.16 1.37 -5.23
C VAL A 20 -7.64 1.63 -5.20
N ILE A 21 -6.89 0.79 -4.49
CA ILE A 21 -5.43 0.92 -4.39
C ILE A 21 -4.78 0.70 -5.78
N SER A 22 -5.20 -0.32 -6.52
CA SER A 22 -4.74 -0.58 -7.88
C SER A 22 -4.93 0.63 -8.79
N LYS A 23 -6.11 1.25 -8.79
CA LYS A 23 -6.40 2.44 -9.59
C LYS A 23 -5.49 3.61 -9.21
N ASP A 24 -5.24 3.82 -7.92
CA ASP A 24 -4.35 4.89 -7.47
C ASP A 24 -2.90 4.65 -7.90
N LEU A 25 -2.40 3.42 -7.78
CA LEU A 25 -1.05 3.07 -8.22
C LEU A 25 -0.88 3.20 -9.73
N VAL A 26 -1.87 2.79 -10.53
CA VAL A 26 -1.86 3.02 -11.98
C VAL A 26 -1.78 4.51 -12.29
N ARG A 27 -2.55 5.35 -11.59
CA ARG A 27 -2.54 6.81 -11.76
C ARG A 27 -1.16 7.42 -11.45
N ARG A 28 -0.46 6.87 -10.46
CA ARG A 28 0.91 7.26 -10.08
C ARG A 28 2.00 6.71 -11.03
N GLY A 29 1.62 6.01 -12.10
CA GLY A 29 2.54 5.52 -13.12
C GLY A 29 3.06 4.09 -12.90
N PHE A 30 2.63 3.39 -11.85
CA PHE A 30 3.02 1.99 -11.65
C PHE A 30 2.43 1.08 -12.74
N ARG A 31 3.17 0.01 -13.06
CA ARG A 31 2.79 -1.03 -14.02
C ARG A 31 2.73 -2.38 -13.31
N GLY A 32 1.92 -3.31 -13.83
CA GLY A 32 1.73 -4.63 -13.20
C GLY A 32 0.91 -4.62 -11.89
N VAL A 33 0.32 -3.49 -11.52
CA VAL A 33 -0.41 -3.29 -10.25
C VAL A 33 -1.90 -3.57 -10.40
N GLY A 34 -2.28 -4.66 -11.08
CA GLY A 34 -3.69 -5.04 -11.23
C GLY A 34 -4.36 -5.39 -9.90
N PRO A 35 -5.70 -5.31 -9.76
CA PRO A 35 -6.38 -5.53 -8.48
C PRO A 35 -6.06 -6.87 -7.80
N THR A 36 -5.93 -7.95 -8.58
CA THR A 36 -5.51 -9.26 -8.06
C THR A 36 -4.09 -9.23 -7.50
N VAL A 37 -3.15 -8.60 -8.20
CA VAL A 37 -1.75 -8.46 -7.75
C VAL A 37 -1.70 -7.67 -6.45
N ILE A 38 -2.45 -6.58 -6.37
CA ILE A 38 -2.54 -5.76 -5.15
C ILE A 38 -3.19 -6.54 -4.02
N TYR A 39 -4.23 -7.32 -4.30
CA TYR A 39 -4.83 -8.16 -3.27
C TYR A 39 -3.87 -9.23 -2.75
N SER A 40 -3.14 -9.92 -3.63
CA SER A 40 -2.08 -10.85 -3.25
C SER A 40 -0.98 -10.17 -2.44
N PHE A 41 -0.57 -8.96 -2.83
CA PHE A 41 0.37 -8.18 -2.04
C PHE A 41 -0.16 -7.90 -0.63
N MET A 42 -1.42 -7.46 -0.51
CA MET A 42 -2.06 -7.22 0.78
C MET A 42 -2.09 -8.46 1.68
N GLN A 43 -2.25 -9.65 1.10
CA GLN A 43 -2.17 -10.92 1.84
C GLN A 43 -0.75 -11.18 2.34
N VAL A 44 0.27 -11.04 1.47
CA VAL A 44 1.67 -11.32 1.81
C VAL A 44 2.20 -10.38 2.90
N VAL A 45 1.87 -9.09 2.83
CA VAL A 45 2.36 -8.09 3.82
C VAL A 45 1.49 -8.02 5.09
N GLY A 46 0.47 -8.88 5.22
CA GLY A 46 -0.37 -8.96 6.42
C GLY A 46 -1.37 -7.82 6.58
N LEU A 47 -1.72 -7.09 5.51
CA LEU A 47 -2.81 -6.11 5.54
C LEU A 47 -4.19 -6.77 5.57
N THR A 48 -4.25 -8.03 5.12
CA THR A 48 -5.43 -8.89 5.18
C THR A 48 -5.04 -10.22 5.81
N ASN A 49 -5.92 -10.77 6.65
CA ASN A 49 -5.78 -12.14 7.16
C ASN A 49 -6.81 -13.02 6.47
N ASP A 50 -6.35 -13.82 5.50
CA ASP A 50 -7.15 -14.79 4.73
C ASP A 50 -6.77 -16.24 5.05
N HIS A 51 -6.10 -16.47 6.19
CA HIS A 51 -5.88 -17.83 6.64
C HIS A 51 -7.22 -18.52 6.89
N LEU A 52 -7.36 -19.76 6.41
CA LEU A 52 -8.52 -20.58 6.75
C LEU A 52 -8.59 -20.78 8.27
N ILE A 53 -9.80 -20.93 8.82
CA ILE A 53 -9.98 -21.20 10.25
C ILE A 53 -9.28 -22.50 10.71
N SER A 54 -9.03 -23.42 9.79
CA SER A 54 -8.32 -24.69 10.02
C SER A 54 -6.79 -24.56 9.90
N CYS A 55 -6.27 -23.39 9.50
CA CYS A 55 -4.84 -23.16 9.43
C CYS A 55 -4.26 -23.12 10.85
N PHE A 56 -3.15 -23.83 11.08
CA PHE A 56 -2.48 -23.88 12.39
C PHE A 56 -2.06 -22.49 12.92
N ARG A 57 -1.92 -21.49 12.05
CA ARG A 57 -1.56 -20.10 12.41
C ARG A 57 -2.76 -19.17 12.55
N PHE A 58 -3.98 -19.63 12.26
CA PHE A 58 -5.15 -18.75 12.24
C PHE A 58 -5.31 -17.99 13.56
N GLN A 59 -5.22 -18.70 14.69
CA GLN A 59 -5.34 -18.09 16.03
C GLN A 59 -4.22 -17.08 16.32
N GLU A 60 -2.98 -17.40 15.95
CA GLU A 60 -1.85 -16.48 16.09
C GLU A 60 -2.07 -15.20 15.27
N CYS A 61 -2.55 -15.33 14.03
CA CYS A 61 -2.81 -14.20 13.14
C CYS A 61 -3.99 -13.35 13.59
N VAL A 62 -5.04 -13.95 14.17
CA VAL A 62 -6.16 -13.22 14.77
C VAL A 62 -5.69 -12.42 15.98
N ALA A 63 -4.98 -13.06 16.92
CA ALA A 63 -4.45 -12.38 18.11
C ALA A 63 -3.51 -11.22 17.74
N ALA A 64 -2.66 -11.40 16.73
CA ALA A 64 -1.76 -10.35 16.25
C ALA A 64 -2.50 -9.15 15.61
N ALA A 65 -3.71 -9.35 15.07
CA ALA A 65 -4.52 -8.29 14.50
C ALA A 65 -5.25 -7.45 15.55
N GLU A 66 -5.56 -8.04 16.72
CA GLU A 66 -6.26 -7.37 17.83
C GLU A 66 -5.29 -6.59 18.75
N GLY A 67 -4.00 -6.93 18.75
CA GLY A 67 -3.01 -6.42 19.71
C GLY A 67 -2.28 -5.12 19.36
N LYS A 68 -2.83 -4.18 18.59
CA LYS A 68 -2.13 -2.91 18.26
C LYS A 68 -3.00 -1.66 18.44
N GLU A 69 -3.15 -1.21 19.69
CA GLU A 69 -3.39 0.22 20.02
C GLU A 69 -2.14 0.95 20.54
N GLU A 70 -0.99 0.28 20.68
CA GLU A 70 0.29 0.96 20.96
C GLU A 70 1.25 0.81 19.78
N ASN A 71 1.08 1.67 18.79
CA ASN A 71 2.24 2.31 18.22
C ASN A 71 1.85 3.75 17.90
N SER A 72 2.11 4.62 18.87
CA SER A 72 2.09 6.06 18.74
C SER A 72 2.61 6.45 17.38
N ILE A 73 1.75 7.08 16.58
CA ILE A 73 2.20 8.05 15.61
C ILE A 73 2.99 9.05 16.45
N LYS A 74 4.32 8.98 16.40
CA LYS A 74 5.14 10.18 16.64
C LYS A 74 4.85 11.06 15.43
N ASP A 75 3.78 11.83 15.56
CA ASP A 75 3.54 13.00 14.75
C ASP A 75 4.62 13.99 15.18
N ASP A 76 5.78 13.92 14.53
CA ASP A 76 6.74 15.02 14.59
C ASP A 76 6.36 16.02 13.50
N GLY A 77 5.16 16.58 13.65
CA GLY A 77 4.76 17.80 13.00
C GLY A 77 5.39 18.98 13.75
N GLN A 78 6.64 19.30 13.42
CA GLN A 78 7.18 20.62 13.71
C GLN A 78 7.70 21.28 12.44
N GLN A 79 6.86 22.18 11.91
CA GLN A 79 7.31 23.30 11.11
C GLN A 79 8.25 24.17 11.96
N LYS A 80 9.53 24.33 11.57
CA LYS A 80 10.23 25.63 11.60
C LYS A 80 11.59 25.60 10.88
N ALA A 81 11.80 26.65 10.10
CA ALA A 81 13.03 27.07 9.45
C ALA A 81 14.22 27.31 10.41
N CYS A 82 15.43 27.01 9.92
CA CYS A 82 16.58 27.91 10.01
C CYS A 82 17.46 27.76 8.75
N ASP A 83 17.80 28.91 8.17
CA ASP A 83 18.37 29.08 6.85
C ASP A 83 19.88 28.75 6.78
N SER A 84 20.28 28.16 5.65
CA SER A 84 21.39 28.60 4.76
C SER A 84 22.18 27.44 4.15
N VAL A 85 21.63 26.80 3.12
CA VAL A 85 22.36 26.51 1.88
C VAL A 85 21.39 26.86 0.75
N MET A 86 21.82 27.77 -0.12
CA MET A 86 20.96 28.58 -0.98
C MET A 86 20.21 27.74 -2.02
N GLU A 87 18.95 28.13 -2.16
CA GLU A 87 17.97 27.87 -3.21
C GLU A 87 18.56 27.76 -4.63
N SER A 88 18.31 26.61 -5.27
CA SER A 88 17.98 26.41 -6.69
C SER A 88 18.09 24.89 -6.90
N ASP A 89 17.03 24.09 -6.96
CA ASP A 89 16.20 23.99 -8.15
C ASP A 89 14.94 23.15 -7.85
N LEU A 90 13.79 23.82 -7.67
CA LEU A 90 12.47 23.21 -7.91
C LEU A 90 11.87 23.72 -9.22
N SER A 91 12.65 24.06 -10.24
CA SER A 91 12.06 24.41 -11.52
C SER A 91 12.98 24.05 -12.66
N ILE A 92 12.37 23.69 -13.79
CA ILE A 92 13.00 23.33 -15.07
C ILE A 92 13.31 21.83 -15.21
N ALA A 93 12.24 21.05 -15.33
CA ALA A 93 12.23 19.99 -16.34
C ALA A 93 10.92 20.05 -17.17
N ILE A 94 10.38 21.24 -17.38
CA ILE A 94 9.24 21.47 -18.28
C ILE A 94 9.67 22.08 -19.63
N ASP A 95 10.86 22.65 -19.79
CA ASP A 95 11.24 23.25 -21.08
C ASP A 95 12.52 22.66 -21.67
N ASN A 96 12.45 21.41 -22.13
CA ASN A 96 13.21 21.00 -23.32
C ASN A 96 12.40 19.98 -24.13
N LEU A 97 11.25 20.46 -24.62
CA LEU A 97 10.84 20.17 -25.98
C LEU A 97 12.01 20.49 -26.93
N SER A 98 12.81 19.50 -27.26
CA SER A 98 13.43 19.43 -28.58
C SER A 98 13.08 18.07 -29.17
N LEU A 99 11.88 18.02 -29.75
CA LEU A 99 11.54 17.05 -30.79
C LEU A 99 12.48 17.34 -31.97
N SER A 100 13.57 16.59 -32.07
CA SER A 100 14.28 16.45 -33.34
C SER A 100 14.03 15.05 -33.86
N SER A 101 13.23 15.04 -34.93
CA SER A 101 12.94 13.91 -35.80
C SER A 101 14.21 13.27 -36.34
N GLU A 102 14.27 11.94 -36.30
CA GLU A 102 14.74 11.07 -37.39
C GLU A 102 13.84 9.83 -37.45
#